data_AF-I9UYM3-F1
#
_entry.id   AF-I9UYM3-F1
#
_cell.length_a   1.000
_cell.length_b   1.000
_cell.length_c   1.000
_cell.angle_alpha   90.00
_cell.angle_beta   90.00
_cell.angle_gamma   90.00
#
_symmetry.space_group_name_H-M   'P 1'
#
loop_
_entity.id
_entity.type
_entity.pdbx_description
1 polymer ?
#
loop_
_entity_poly.entity_id
_entity_poly.type
_entity_poly.pdbx_seq_one_letter_code
_entity_poly.pdbx_strand_id
1 'polypeptide(L)'
;MIKNENKRISVSFSTISYDEKPQHWYKVDYNKPIDVLIDEFIEYIKSGYCFINHFKSDTEFITQKDKKIENLLSASFISIDVDDYEINIHDFWDKIELKPSFIYSTFSNMLDKNNRYRLVYVFDDVIPNNSLYRKIALGIMEYIKKIFNFELKDKSCLNSSQQMAGNSKDNIIYYVSYNIFSLNDFDEYLKYSNSESIKKEKKEYIIKSELKFSDKEFMIDFWKCKSNIDLENIVTKYSDKYNAFNSTPLPIVDADIAYIRIPENYTEIKRYWVNERVELDSGKEVYIHKAVRIKKGKRSRILFYNAMLRKYMVPDISIEHLLYCLVYELVYYIWNHDNEINTNVLYKIAYNAYVNVKYKIKVEKDKRKYIVNPGYCSKYKVSKNVAKNIARKQIMYEKIAEIYDFNLSVNENIAYLHSCGISVCKSTIYKFLKQFSFSA
;
A
#
# COMPACT_ATOMS: atom_id res chain seq x y z
N MET A 1 13.57 -33.55 -0.20
CA MET A 1 13.62 -34.02 -1.60
C MET A 1 13.54 -35.55 -1.68
N ILE A 2 12.63 -36.07 -2.52
CA ILE A 2 12.50 -37.50 -2.86
C ILE A 2 12.45 -37.67 -4.39
N LYS A 3 12.71 -38.87 -4.92
CA LYS A 3 12.42 -39.17 -6.33
C LYS A 3 11.05 -39.82 -6.47
N ASN A 4 10.21 -39.32 -7.38
CA ASN A 4 8.90 -39.91 -7.64
C ASN A 4 8.42 -39.63 -9.07
N GLU A 5 8.55 -40.63 -9.94
CA GLU A 5 8.08 -40.62 -11.34
C GLU A 5 6.55 -40.55 -11.45
N ASN A 6 5.84 -41.04 -10.42
CA ASN A 6 4.38 -41.10 -10.38
C ASN A 6 3.73 -39.86 -9.74
N LYS A 7 4.50 -38.81 -9.44
CA LYS A 7 3.95 -37.57 -8.87
C LYS A 7 3.06 -36.89 -9.90
N ARG A 8 1.78 -36.75 -9.58
CA ARG A 8 0.84 -35.92 -10.32
C ARG A 8 0.98 -34.45 -9.94
N ILE A 9 0.91 -33.60 -10.95
CA ILE A 9 1.14 -32.15 -10.89
C ILE A 9 -0.11 -31.47 -11.42
N SER A 10 -0.69 -30.59 -10.61
CA SER A 10 -1.80 -29.77 -11.05
C SER A 10 -1.29 -28.57 -11.84
N VAL A 11 -1.66 -28.48 -13.11
CA VAL A 11 -1.18 -27.46 -14.05
C VAL A 11 -2.27 -27.12 -15.06
N SER A 12 -2.33 -25.85 -15.47
CA SER A 12 -3.22 -25.41 -16.56
C SER A 12 -2.39 -25.15 -17.81
N PHE A 13 -2.76 -25.78 -18.91
CA PHE A 13 -2.13 -25.59 -20.22
C PHE A 13 -2.96 -24.66 -21.10
N SER A 14 -2.31 -23.99 -22.05
CA SER A 14 -3.01 -23.16 -23.04
C SER A 14 -4.01 -23.98 -23.85
N THR A 15 -5.06 -23.34 -24.34
CA THR A 15 -6.08 -24.00 -25.18
C THR A 15 -5.55 -24.45 -26.53
N ILE A 16 -4.46 -23.82 -27.00
CA ILE A 16 -3.76 -24.13 -28.25
C ILE A 16 -2.27 -24.31 -28.00
N SER A 17 -1.61 -25.07 -28.87
CA SER A 17 -0.14 -25.13 -28.99
C SER A 17 0.40 -23.93 -29.78
N TYR A 18 1.70 -23.71 -29.68
CA TYR A 18 2.39 -22.64 -30.41
C TYR A 18 3.68 -23.20 -31.05
N ASP A 19 3.93 -22.83 -32.30
CA ASP A 19 5.17 -23.19 -33.03
C ASP A 19 6.31 -22.19 -32.79
N GLU A 20 5.98 -21.06 -32.16
CA GLU A 20 6.91 -20.01 -31.77
C GLU A 20 6.48 -19.36 -30.45
N LYS A 21 7.38 -18.58 -29.84
CA LYS A 21 7.05 -17.87 -28.59
C LYS A 21 5.87 -16.90 -28.83
N PRO A 22 4.78 -16.96 -28.05
CA PRO A 22 3.65 -16.05 -28.22
C PRO A 22 4.07 -14.58 -28.17
N GLN A 23 3.77 -13.81 -29.21
CA GLN A 23 4.01 -12.36 -29.27
C GLN A 23 2.94 -11.59 -28.46
N HIS A 24 1.71 -12.11 -28.45
CA HIS A 24 0.57 -11.49 -27.78
C HIS A 24 0.13 -12.33 -26.58
N TRP A 25 0.98 -12.37 -25.56
CA TRP A 25 0.74 -13.02 -24.28
C TRP A 25 -0.60 -12.71 -23.63
N TYR A 26 -1.19 -11.54 -23.93
CA TYR A 26 -2.48 -11.15 -23.37
C TYR A 26 -3.69 -11.88 -24.00
N LYS A 27 -3.49 -12.62 -25.09
CA LYS A 27 -4.51 -13.41 -25.81
C LYS A 27 -4.44 -14.91 -25.51
N VAL A 28 -3.49 -15.33 -24.66
CA VAL A 28 -3.34 -16.75 -24.32
C VAL A 28 -4.38 -17.10 -23.26
N ASP A 29 -5.28 -18.01 -23.62
CA ASP A 29 -6.27 -18.61 -22.73
C ASP A 29 -5.82 -20.01 -22.34
N TYR A 30 -6.19 -20.42 -21.13
CA TYR A 30 -5.78 -21.69 -20.53
C TYR A 30 -7.00 -22.53 -20.17
N ASN A 31 -6.87 -23.84 -20.34
CA ASN A 31 -7.85 -24.80 -19.83
C ASN A 31 -7.87 -24.77 -18.30
N LYS A 32 -8.94 -25.33 -17.71
CA LYS A 32 -8.94 -25.61 -16.27
C LYS A 32 -7.80 -26.58 -15.91
N PRO A 33 -7.31 -26.55 -14.65
CA PRO A 33 -6.19 -27.36 -14.25
C PRO A 33 -6.50 -28.84 -14.40
N ILE A 34 -5.49 -29.58 -14.83
CA ILE A 34 -5.49 -31.04 -14.89
C ILE A 34 -4.28 -31.57 -14.13
N ASP A 35 -4.41 -32.80 -13.62
CA ASP A 35 -3.35 -33.47 -12.87
C ASP A 35 -2.60 -34.44 -13.78
N VAL A 36 -1.37 -34.07 -14.15
CA VAL A 36 -0.53 -34.81 -15.09
C VAL A 36 0.74 -35.34 -14.43
N LEU A 37 1.31 -36.41 -14.98
CA LEU A 37 2.65 -36.88 -14.65
C LEU A 37 3.73 -35.92 -15.20
N ILE A 38 4.96 -36.03 -14.69
CA ILE A 38 6.08 -35.23 -15.17
C ILE A 38 6.31 -35.44 -16.68
N ASP A 39 6.24 -36.68 -17.15
CA ASP A 39 6.46 -36.98 -18.58
C ASP A 39 5.35 -36.39 -19.46
N GLU A 40 4.09 -36.50 -19.02
CA GLU A 40 2.95 -35.87 -19.71
C GLU A 40 3.10 -34.35 -19.77
N PHE A 41 3.55 -33.71 -18.68
CA PHE A 41 3.84 -32.28 -18.66
C PHE A 41 4.93 -31.93 -19.69
N ILE A 42 6.01 -32.71 -19.75
CA ILE A 42 7.08 -32.50 -20.73
C ILE A 42 6.56 -32.65 -22.16
N GLU A 43 5.66 -33.60 -22.44
CA GLU A 43 5.06 -33.73 -23.78
C GLU A 43 4.20 -32.51 -24.17
N TYR A 44 3.44 -31.92 -23.23
CA TYR A 44 2.77 -30.64 -23.49
C TYR A 44 3.77 -29.51 -23.80
N ILE A 45 4.88 -29.45 -23.07
CA ILE A 45 5.96 -28.46 -23.30
C ILE A 45 6.57 -28.65 -24.70
N LYS A 46 6.92 -29.89 -25.05
CA LYS A 46 7.47 -30.27 -26.37
C LYS A 46 6.47 -30.07 -27.50
N SER A 47 5.19 -30.04 -27.19
CA SER A 47 4.13 -29.69 -28.15
C SER A 47 3.86 -28.18 -28.21
N GLY A 48 4.65 -27.36 -27.52
CA GLY A 48 4.56 -25.89 -27.59
C GLY A 48 3.44 -25.27 -26.75
N TYR A 49 2.78 -26.04 -25.88
CA TYR A 49 1.76 -25.49 -24.99
C TYR A 49 2.37 -24.56 -23.95
N CYS A 50 1.72 -23.43 -23.71
CA CYS A 50 2.03 -22.58 -22.58
C CYS A 50 1.41 -23.17 -21.31
N PHE A 51 1.95 -22.83 -20.14
CA PHE A 51 1.43 -23.34 -18.88
C PHE A 51 1.50 -22.30 -17.76
N ILE A 52 0.61 -22.47 -16.78
CA ILE A 52 0.47 -21.63 -15.59
C ILE A 52 0.12 -22.49 -14.36
N ASN A 53 0.26 -21.88 -13.18
CA ASN A 53 -0.26 -22.42 -11.92
C ASN A 53 -1.81 -22.39 -11.88
N HIS A 54 -2.40 -22.91 -10.80
CA HIS A 54 -3.84 -22.99 -10.64
C HIS A 54 -4.44 -21.66 -10.16
N PHE A 55 -5.25 -21.03 -11.02
CA PHE A 55 -5.97 -19.80 -10.71
C PHE A 55 -7.48 -20.01 -10.70
N LYS A 56 -8.17 -19.30 -9.81
CA LYS A 56 -9.62 -19.19 -9.81
C LYS A 56 -10.08 -18.44 -11.05
N SER A 57 -11.08 -18.98 -11.72
CA SER A 57 -11.77 -18.34 -12.83
C SER A 57 -13.23 -18.79 -12.85
N ASP A 58 -14.14 -17.83 -13.04
CA ASP A 58 -15.59 -18.06 -13.11
C ASP A 58 -16.07 -18.36 -14.55
N THR A 59 -15.14 -18.38 -15.52
CA THR A 59 -15.40 -18.69 -16.94
C THR A 59 -14.92 -20.10 -17.31
N GLU A 60 -15.25 -20.57 -18.51
CA GLU A 60 -14.81 -21.87 -19.03
C GLU A 60 -13.27 -21.97 -19.10
N PHE A 61 -12.62 -20.92 -19.62
CA PHE A 61 -11.17 -20.80 -19.70
C PHE A 61 -10.61 -19.83 -18.67
N ILE A 62 -9.37 -20.04 -18.26
CA ILE A 62 -8.59 -19.10 -17.44
C ILE A 62 -7.94 -18.09 -18.38
N THR A 63 -8.27 -16.83 -18.19
CA THR A 63 -7.76 -15.73 -19.02
C THR A 63 -6.71 -14.92 -18.25
N GLN A 64 -6.12 -13.94 -18.91
CA GLN A 64 -5.14 -13.03 -18.30
C GLN A 64 -5.73 -12.18 -17.17
N LYS A 65 -7.04 -11.93 -17.18
CA LYS A 65 -7.72 -11.21 -16.09
C LYS A 65 -7.77 -12.04 -14.80
N ASP A 66 -7.76 -13.35 -14.95
CA ASP A 66 -7.85 -14.32 -13.85
C ASP A 66 -6.48 -14.60 -13.24
N LYS A 67 -5.40 -14.49 -14.04
CA LYS A 67 -4.01 -14.73 -13.64
C LYS A 67 -3.42 -13.59 -12.79
N LYS A 68 -4.05 -13.34 -11.65
CA LYS A 68 -3.62 -12.39 -10.63
C LYS A 68 -3.25 -13.13 -9.36
N ILE A 69 -2.31 -12.57 -8.60
CA ILE A 69 -1.88 -13.13 -7.31
C ILE A 69 -3.08 -13.39 -6.38
N GLU A 70 -4.09 -12.50 -6.37
CA GLU A 70 -5.30 -12.62 -5.56
C GLU A 70 -6.20 -13.81 -5.93
N ASN A 71 -6.05 -14.34 -7.14
CA ASN A 71 -6.83 -15.46 -7.65
C ASN A 71 -6.04 -16.77 -7.63
N LEU A 72 -4.79 -16.79 -7.14
CA LEU A 72 -4.04 -18.03 -7.01
C LEU A 72 -4.77 -18.97 -6.04
N LEU A 73 -5.10 -20.18 -6.51
CA LEU A 73 -5.66 -21.23 -5.67
C LEU A 73 -4.53 -22.10 -5.10
N SER A 74 -3.60 -22.49 -5.95
CA SER A 74 -2.40 -23.22 -5.56
C SER A 74 -1.33 -23.22 -6.66
N ALA A 75 -0.10 -23.54 -6.28
CA ALA A 75 0.97 -23.88 -7.22
C ALA A 75 1.56 -25.23 -6.82
N SER A 76 1.75 -26.13 -7.78
CA SER A 76 2.41 -27.43 -7.58
C SER A 76 3.88 -27.43 -8.01
N PHE A 77 4.32 -26.35 -8.66
CA PHE A 77 5.67 -26.19 -9.15
C PHE A 77 6.12 -24.73 -9.13
N ILE A 78 7.42 -24.51 -9.21
CA ILE A 78 8.05 -23.21 -9.44
C ILE A 78 8.90 -23.33 -10.70
N SER A 79 8.74 -22.37 -11.62
CA SER A 79 9.55 -22.28 -12.83
C SER A 79 10.47 -21.08 -12.76
N ILE A 80 11.76 -21.30 -12.98
CA ILE A 80 12.78 -20.26 -13.00
C ILE A 80 13.28 -20.09 -14.44
N ASP A 81 13.13 -18.89 -14.99
CA ASP A 81 13.72 -18.49 -16.26
C ASP A 81 15.22 -18.21 -16.07
N VAL A 82 16.05 -18.87 -16.87
CA VAL A 82 17.47 -18.56 -17.01
C VAL A 82 17.65 -17.93 -18.38
N ASP A 83 17.93 -16.63 -18.40
CA ASP A 83 18.09 -15.83 -19.63
C ASP A 83 19.48 -15.21 -19.73
N ASP A 84 20.03 -15.19 -20.95
CA ASP A 84 21.32 -14.59 -21.31
C ASP A 84 22.48 -15.08 -20.40
N TYR A 85 22.52 -16.38 -20.16
CA TYR A 85 23.47 -16.99 -19.21
C TYR A 85 24.71 -17.58 -19.91
N GLU A 86 25.88 -17.43 -19.28
CA GLU A 86 27.15 -17.93 -19.82
C GLU A 86 27.22 -19.46 -19.82
N ILE A 87 26.55 -20.12 -18.88
CA ILE A 87 26.55 -21.58 -18.78
C ILE A 87 25.40 -22.12 -19.64
N ASN A 88 25.73 -23.06 -20.53
CA ASN A 88 24.72 -23.77 -21.31
C ASN A 88 23.95 -24.78 -20.45
N ILE A 89 22.83 -25.27 -20.99
CA ILE A 89 21.93 -26.18 -20.29
C ILE A 89 22.60 -27.50 -19.87
N HIS A 90 23.60 -27.98 -20.62
CA HIS A 90 24.33 -29.22 -20.35
C HIS A 90 25.23 -29.04 -19.11
N ASP A 91 26.08 -28.03 -19.16
CA ASP A 91 26.99 -27.68 -18.06
C ASP A 91 26.24 -27.33 -16.78
N PHE A 92 25.06 -26.69 -16.90
CA PHE A 92 24.21 -26.42 -15.77
C PHE A 92 23.68 -27.71 -15.13
N TRP A 93 23.18 -28.64 -15.95
CA TRP A 93 22.63 -29.91 -15.49
C TRP A 93 23.66 -30.80 -14.78
N ASP A 94 24.90 -30.78 -15.25
CA ASP A 94 25.97 -31.59 -14.70
C ASP A 94 26.51 -31.03 -13.37
N LYS A 95 26.49 -29.70 -13.20
CA LYS A 95 27.03 -29.03 -12.01
C LYS A 95 26.03 -28.84 -10.87
N ILE A 96 24.73 -28.80 -11.15
CA ILE A 96 23.73 -28.55 -10.10
C ILE A 96 23.42 -29.82 -9.28
N GLU A 97 23.55 -29.73 -7.95
CA GLU A 97 23.33 -30.85 -7.04
C GLU A 97 21.84 -31.13 -6.82
N LEU A 98 21.08 -30.09 -6.45
CA LEU A 98 19.63 -30.12 -6.34
C LEU A 98 19.01 -29.89 -7.73
N LYS A 99 19.12 -30.93 -8.56
CA LYS A 99 18.60 -30.92 -9.93
C LYS A 99 17.11 -30.60 -9.94
N PRO A 100 16.64 -29.67 -10.79
CA PRO A 100 15.21 -29.43 -10.95
C PRO A 100 14.52 -30.72 -11.36
N SER A 101 13.23 -30.85 -11.06
CA SER A 101 12.42 -32.02 -11.43
C SER A 101 12.55 -32.31 -12.92
N PHE A 102 12.54 -31.23 -13.72
CA PHE A 102 13.00 -31.23 -15.10
C PHE A 102 13.48 -29.83 -15.52
N ILE A 103 14.22 -29.77 -16.61
CA ILE A 103 14.76 -28.55 -17.22
C ILE A 103 14.56 -28.63 -18.73
N TYR A 104 14.31 -27.51 -19.39
CA TYR A 104 14.18 -27.48 -20.85
C TYR A 104 14.60 -26.15 -21.48
N SER A 105 15.10 -26.21 -22.70
CA SER A 105 15.47 -25.04 -23.50
C SER A 105 14.25 -24.28 -24.04
N THR A 106 14.31 -22.94 -24.04
CA THR A 106 13.23 -22.09 -24.57
C THR A 106 13.33 -21.94 -26.10
N PHE A 107 12.26 -21.45 -26.75
CA PHE A 107 12.26 -21.12 -28.19
C PHE A 107 13.43 -20.22 -28.63
N SER A 108 13.89 -19.32 -27.76
CA SER A 108 14.96 -18.36 -28.05
C SER A 108 16.36 -18.85 -27.66
N ASN A 109 16.49 -20.10 -27.23
CA ASN A 109 17.79 -20.66 -26.86
C ASN A 109 18.72 -20.75 -28.09
N MET A 110 19.93 -20.23 -27.95
CA MET A 110 21.03 -20.46 -28.87
C MET A 110 22.23 -20.92 -28.04
N LEU A 111 22.61 -22.20 -28.15
CA LEU A 111 23.74 -22.77 -27.42
C LEU A 111 24.99 -21.90 -27.59
N ASP A 112 25.63 -21.59 -26.45
CA ASP A 112 26.90 -20.88 -26.34
C ASP A 112 26.94 -19.47 -26.97
N LYS A 113 25.79 -18.94 -27.39
CA LYS A 113 25.60 -17.55 -27.85
C LYS A 113 24.59 -16.80 -27.01
N ASN A 114 23.52 -17.48 -26.64
CA ASN A 114 22.42 -16.95 -25.84
C ASN A 114 21.66 -18.11 -25.17
N ASN A 115 22.23 -18.63 -24.09
CA ASN A 115 21.61 -19.75 -23.38
C ASN A 115 20.37 -19.27 -22.63
N ARG A 116 19.22 -19.87 -22.98
CA ARG A 116 17.90 -19.55 -22.43
C ARG A 116 17.09 -20.80 -22.18
N TYR A 117 16.92 -21.16 -20.91
CA TYR A 117 16.25 -22.39 -20.50
C TYR A 117 15.47 -22.18 -19.20
N ARG A 118 14.56 -23.12 -18.90
CA ARG A 118 13.72 -23.06 -17.70
C ARG A 118 13.97 -24.25 -16.81
N LEU A 119 14.13 -23.95 -15.52
CA LEU A 119 14.19 -24.93 -14.46
C LEU A 119 12.78 -25.09 -13.88
N VAL A 120 12.30 -26.32 -13.72
CA VAL A 120 11.00 -26.59 -13.09
C VAL A 120 11.20 -27.47 -11.86
N TYR A 121 10.83 -26.92 -10.71
CA TYR A 121 10.87 -27.59 -9.41
C TYR A 121 9.45 -27.93 -8.99
N VAL A 122 9.14 -29.22 -8.82
CA VAL A 122 7.84 -29.77 -8.44
C VAL A 122 7.84 -30.10 -6.97
N PHE A 123 6.75 -29.79 -6.27
CA PHE A 123 6.63 -29.94 -4.82
C PHE A 123 5.71 -31.09 -4.41
N ASP A 124 6.01 -31.72 -3.28
CA ASP A 124 5.19 -32.76 -2.68
C ASP A 124 3.85 -32.20 -2.19
N ASP A 125 3.91 -31.05 -1.52
CA ASP A 125 2.78 -30.25 -1.07
C ASP A 125 2.47 -29.09 -2.02
N VAL A 126 1.20 -28.68 -2.04
CA VAL A 126 0.78 -27.49 -2.78
C VAL A 126 1.25 -26.22 -2.09
N ILE A 127 1.69 -25.25 -2.87
CA ILE A 127 2.02 -23.90 -2.41
C ILE A 127 0.73 -23.07 -2.44
N PRO A 128 0.17 -22.66 -1.28
CA PRO A 128 -1.20 -22.14 -1.22
C PRO A 128 -1.29 -20.63 -1.50
N ASN A 129 -0.18 -19.91 -1.51
CA ASN A 129 -0.18 -18.46 -1.70
C ASN A 129 1.15 -17.95 -2.31
N ASN A 130 1.09 -16.73 -2.86
CA ASN A 130 2.24 -16.11 -3.53
C ASN A 130 3.37 -15.70 -2.57
N SER A 131 3.11 -15.49 -1.27
CA SER A 131 4.17 -15.17 -0.30
C SER A 131 5.07 -16.38 -0.09
N LEU A 132 4.48 -17.57 0.12
CA LEU A 132 5.25 -18.80 0.22
C LEU A 132 5.93 -19.15 -1.11
N TYR A 133 5.23 -18.99 -2.24
CA TYR A 133 5.82 -19.15 -3.58
C TYR A 133 7.10 -18.31 -3.74
N ARG A 134 7.01 -17.02 -3.40
CA ARG A 134 8.12 -16.08 -3.49
C ARG A 134 9.28 -16.46 -2.57
N LYS A 135 8.99 -16.88 -1.32
CA LYS A 135 10.01 -17.35 -0.38
C LYS A 135 10.79 -18.51 -1.00
N ILE A 136 10.10 -19.53 -1.49
CA ILE A 136 10.75 -20.73 -2.06
C ILE A 136 11.52 -20.37 -3.35
N ALA A 137 10.92 -19.59 -4.26
CA ALA A 137 11.58 -19.14 -5.49
C ALA A 137 12.87 -18.37 -5.19
N LEU A 138 12.87 -17.49 -4.17
CA LEU A 138 14.09 -16.83 -3.71
C LEU A 138 15.12 -17.82 -3.18
N GLY A 139 14.71 -18.82 -2.39
CA GLY A 139 15.61 -19.87 -1.91
C GLY A 139 16.30 -20.61 -3.06
N ILE A 140 15.54 -20.96 -4.11
CA ILE A 140 16.07 -21.58 -5.34
C ILE A 140 17.07 -20.64 -6.04
N MET A 141 16.73 -19.36 -6.19
CA MET A 141 17.63 -18.39 -6.83
C MET A 141 18.95 -18.21 -6.05
N GLU A 142 18.88 -18.12 -4.72
CA GLU A 142 20.09 -18.01 -3.89
C GLU A 142 20.92 -19.30 -3.91
N TYR A 143 20.26 -20.46 -3.98
CA TYR A 143 20.94 -21.74 -4.18
C TYR A 143 21.73 -21.75 -5.49
N ILE A 144 21.07 -21.41 -6.61
CA ILE A 144 21.71 -21.32 -7.92
C ILE A 144 22.87 -20.31 -7.89
N LYS A 145 22.66 -19.15 -7.27
CA LYS A 145 23.69 -18.13 -7.10
C LYS A 145 24.90 -18.63 -6.32
N LYS A 146 24.68 -19.42 -5.26
CA LYS A 146 25.77 -20.01 -4.46
C LYS A 146 26.60 -21.00 -5.27
N ILE A 147 25.95 -21.88 -6.04
CA ILE A 147 26.64 -22.93 -6.82
C ILE A 147 27.44 -22.34 -7.99
N PHE A 148 26.86 -21.36 -8.67
CA PHE A 148 27.41 -20.86 -9.93
C PHE A 148 27.98 -19.44 -9.84
N ASN A 149 27.99 -18.85 -8.64
CA ASN A 149 28.51 -17.51 -8.35
C ASN A 149 27.94 -16.39 -9.26
N PHE A 150 26.64 -16.43 -9.58
CA PHE A 150 26.00 -15.42 -10.44
C PHE A 150 24.58 -15.07 -9.97
N GLU A 151 24.07 -13.93 -10.42
CA GLU A 151 22.71 -13.49 -10.12
C GLU A 151 21.80 -13.59 -11.34
N LEU A 152 20.69 -14.30 -11.20
CA LEU A 152 19.61 -14.33 -12.19
C LEU A 152 19.00 -12.92 -12.31
N LYS A 153 19.03 -12.38 -13.53
CA LYS A 153 18.59 -10.99 -13.82
C LYS A 153 17.07 -10.84 -13.76
N ASP A 154 16.33 -11.81 -14.29
CA ASP A 154 14.88 -11.77 -14.28
C ASP A 154 14.32 -12.19 -12.91
N LYS A 155 13.49 -11.32 -12.34
CA LYS A 155 12.81 -11.52 -11.04
C LYS A 155 11.31 -11.76 -11.23
N SER A 156 10.84 -11.92 -12.46
CA SER A 156 9.46 -12.27 -12.81
C SER A 156 9.05 -13.62 -12.20
N CYS A 157 10.00 -14.56 -12.07
CA CYS A 157 9.89 -15.88 -11.45
C CYS A 157 9.53 -15.86 -9.96
N LEU A 158 9.51 -14.69 -9.34
CA LEU A 158 9.06 -14.52 -7.96
C LEU A 158 7.54 -14.37 -7.82
N ASN A 159 6.81 -14.31 -8.94
CA ASN A 159 5.37 -14.18 -8.96
C ASN A 159 4.72 -15.43 -9.55
N SER A 160 3.87 -16.08 -8.76
CA SER A 160 3.08 -17.25 -9.16
C SER A 160 2.19 -17.01 -10.40
N SER A 161 1.86 -15.75 -10.70
CA SER A 161 1.10 -15.31 -11.88
C SER A 161 1.92 -15.25 -13.16
N GLN A 162 3.19 -15.67 -13.14
CA GLN A 162 3.95 -15.83 -14.37
C GLN A 162 3.32 -16.93 -15.24
N GLN A 163 3.50 -16.79 -16.55
CA GLN A 163 3.16 -17.80 -17.53
C GLN A 163 4.39 -18.18 -18.32
N MET A 164 4.46 -19.45 -18.68
CA MET A 164 5.64 -20.05 -19.27
C MET A 164 5.28 -20.59 -20.65
N ALA A 165 6.15 -20.38 -21.63
CA ALA A 165 5.98 -20.96 -22.97
C ALA A 165 6.51 -22.39 -22.97
N GLY A 166 5.88 -23.29 -23.72
CA GLY A 166 6.54 -24.52 -24.17
C GLY A 166 7.68 -24.23 -25.14
N ASN A 167 8.16 -25.28 -25.81
CA ASN A 167 9.07 -25.19 -26.95
C ASN A 167 8.82 -26.38 -27.89
N SER A 168 8.20 -26.12 -29.04
CA SER A 168 7.87 -27.14 -30.05
C SER A 168 8.93 -27.37 -31.10
N LYS A 169 10.10 -26.74 -30.98
CA LYS A 169 11.20 -26.99 -31.90
C LYS A 169 11.75 -28.40 -31.72
N ASP A 170 12.05 -29.07 -32.83
CA ASP A 170 12.65 -30.41 -32.87
C ASP A 170 13.96 -30.50 -32.09
N ASN A 171 14.69 -29.40 -31.98
CA ASN A 171 15.96 -29.31 -31.25
C ASN A 171 15.81 -28.89 -29.78
N ILE A 172 14.62 -29.02 -29.19
CA ILE A 172 14.44 -28.79 -27.75
C ILE A 172 15.36 -29.72 -26.95
N ILE A 173 16.21 -29.11 -26.12
CA ILE A 173 17.01 -29.82 -25.13
C ILE A 173 16.22 -29.87 -23.83
N TYR A 174 16.14 -31.04 -23.19
CA TYR A 174 15.54 -31.20 -21.87
C TYR A 174 16.22 -32.32 -21.07
N TYR A 175 16.13 -32.24 -19.75
CA TYR A 175 16.57 -33.28 -18.81
C TYR A 175 15.56 -33.45 -17.69
N VAL A 176 15.51 -34.67 -17.13
CA VAL A 176 14.54 -35.05 -16.09
C VAL A 176 15.27 -35.73 -14.93
N SER A 177 14.93 -35.37 -13.70
CA SER A 177 15.47 -36.00 -12.48
C SER A 177 14.41 -36.72 -11.65
N TYR A 178 13.14 -36.37 -11.85
CA TYR A 178 12.00 -36.77 -11.03
C TYR A 178 12.13 -36.38 -9.54
N ASN A 179 13.01 -35.43 -9.23
CA ASN A 179 13.13 -34.88 -7.88
C ASN A 179 11.86 -34.12 -7.52
N ILE A 180 11.23 -34.49 -6.41
CA ILE A 180 10.11 -33.81 -5.80
C ILE A 180 10.58 -33.19 -4.49
N PHE A 181 10.27 -31.90 -4.34
CA PHE A 181 10.80 -31.07 -3.28
C PHE A 181 9.79 -30.86 -2.16
N SER A 182 10.29 -30.80 -0.93
CA SER A 182 9.51 -30.26 0.18
C SER A 182 9.50 -28.73 0.10
N LEU A 183 8.49 -28.09 0.70
CA LEU A 183 8.40 -26.63 0.75
C LEU A 183 9.58 -25.95 1.47
N ASN A 184 10.37 -26.71 2.25
CA ASN A 184 11.48 -26.20 3.04
C ASN A 184 12.86 -26.62 2.48
N ASP A 185 12.93 -27.38 1.37
CA ASP A 185 14.20 -27.89 0.83
C ASP A 185 15.21 -26.77 0.47
N PHE A 186 14.74 -25.54 0.28
CA PHE A 186 15.57 -24.39 -0.07
C PHE A 186 15.74 -23.35 1.06
N ASP A 187 15.21 -23.59 2.26
CA ASP A 187 15.17 -22.60 3.34
C ASP A 187 16.57 -22.18 3.81
N GLU A 188 17.54 -23.10 3.80
CA GLU A 188 18.91 -22.81 4.19
C GLU A 188 19.55 -21.71 3.31
N TYR A 189 19.17 -21.63 2.03
CA TYR A 189 19.77 -20.70 1.09
C TYR A 189 19.25 -19.28 1.24
N LEU A 190 18.12 -19.09 1.92
CA LEU A 190 17.56 -17.77 2.23
C LEU A 190 18.50 -16.94 3.12
N LYS A 191 19.42 -17.57 3.85
CA LYS A 191 20.43 -16.86 4.66
C LYS A 191 21.44 -16.06 3.81
N TYR A 192 21.61 -16.44 2.55
CA TYR A 192 22.49 -15.75 1.60
C TYR A 192 21.77 -14.63 0.83
N SER A 193 20.45 -14.51 0.97
CA SER A 193 19.71 -13.50 0.23
C SER A 193 19.99 -12.09 0.71
N ASN A 194 20.48 -11.26 -0.21
CA ASN A 194 20.56 -9.81 -0.04
C ASN A 194 19.25 -9.10 -0.37
N SER A 195 18.19 -9.82 -0.75
CA SER A 195 16.93 -9.21 -1.22
C SER A 195 16.29 -8.35 -0.13
N GLU A 196 16.02 -7.09 -0.45
CA GLU A 196 15.30 -6.17 0.43
C GLU A 196 13.91 -6.70 0.81
N SER A 197 13.32 -7.61 0.02
CA SER A 197 12.06 -8.30 0.33
C SER A 197 12.18 -9.28 1.50
N ILE A 198 13.27 -10.07 1.58
CA ILE A 198 13.52 -10.95 2.73
C ILE A 198 14.02 -10.14 3.92
N LYS A 199 14.79 -9.06 3.70
CA LYS A 199 15.06 -8.08 4.77
C LYS A 199 13.77 -7.39 5.24
N LYS A 200 12.74 -7.27 4.41
CA LYS A 200 11.39 -6.80 4.77
C LYS A 200 10.57 -7.85 5.52
N GLU A 201 10.65 -9.15 5.19
CA GLU A 201 9.96 -10.22 5.93
C GLU A 201 10.68 -10.57 7.24
N LYS A 202 12.02 -10.63 7.26
CA LYS A 202 12.82 -10.62 8.49
C LYS A 202 12.58 -9.35 9.28
N LYS A 203 12.44 -8.18 8.64
CA LYS A 203 11.92 -6.99 9.32
C LYS A 203 10.51 -7.25 9.81
N GLU A 204 9.54 -7.78 9.07
CA GLU A 204 8.18 -8.02 9.60
C GLU A 204 8.16 -8.93 10.84
N TYR A 205 9.07 -9.88 10.94
CA TYR A 205 9.28 -10.68 12.17
C TYR A 205 10.08 -9.95 13.26
N ILE A 206 11.09 -9.15 12.91
CA ILE A 206 11.86 -8.28 13.83
C ILE A 206 11.04 -7.04 14.26
N ILE A 207 10.02 -6.65 13.51
CA ILE A 207 9.09 -5.54 13.74
C ILE A 207 8.20 -5.84 14.95
N LYS A 208 8.17 -7.09 15.42
CA LYS A 208 7.61 -7.40 16.74
C LYS A 208 8.44 -6.83 17.90
N SER A 209 9.66 -6.30 17.72
CA SER A 209 10.56 -6.01 18.85
C SER A 209 11.22 -4.61 18.97
N GLU A 210 10.92 -3.60 18.15
CA GLU A 210 11.60 -2.28 18.28
C GLU A 210 10.69 -1.06 18.57
N LEU A 211 9.40 -1.07 18.21
CA LEU A 211 8.51 0.01 18.66
C LEU A 211 8.03 -0.27 20.08
N LYS A 212 8.47 0.57 21.02
CA LYS A 212 7.92 0.58 22.38
C LYS A 212 6.55 1.24 22.35
N PHE A 213 5.51 0.43 22.48
CA PHE A 213 4.16 0.94 22.72
C PHE A 213 4.07 1.47 24.14
N SER A 214 3.70 2.74 24.25
CA SER A 214 3.38 3.42 25.50
C SER A 214 2.04 2.91 26.07
N ASP A 215 1.07 2.65 25.19
CA ASP A 215 -0.29 2.26 25.56
C ASP A 215 -0.53 0.76 25.38
N LYS A 216 -0.02 -0.02 26.33
CA LYS A 216 -0.11 -1.49 26.29
C LYS A 216 -1.55 -1.99 26.34
N GLU A 217 -2.44 -1.31 27.09
CA GLU A 217 -3.84 -1.71 27.21
C GLU A 217 -4.56 -1.58 25.87
N PHE A 218 -4.42 -0.43 25.20
CA PHE A 218 -4.97 -0.23 23.86
C PHE A 218 -4.52 -1.31 22.88
N MET A 219 -3.21 -1.63 22.88
CA MET A 219 -2.69 -2.65 21.98
C MET A 219 -3.25 -4.05 22.29
N ILE A 220 -3.38 -4.42 23.57
CA ILE A 220 -3.98 -5.71 23.96
C ILE A 220 -5.42 -5.80 23.46
N ASP A 221 -6.22 -4.76 23.68
CA ASP A 221 -7.62 -4.76 23.29
C ASP A 221 -7.80 -4.72 21.77
N PHE A 222 -6.98 -3.93 21.07
CA PHE A 222 -6.92 -3.92 19.60
C PHE A 222 -6.67 -5.32 19.02
N TRP A 223 -5.71 -6.07 19.57
CA TRP A 223 -5.37 -7.40 19.07
C TRP A 223 -6.44 -8.47 19.38
N LYS A 224 -7.30 -8.22 20.37
CA LYS A 224 -8.45 -9.07 20.68
C LYS A 224 -9.60 -8.91 19.69
N CYS A 225 -9.71 -7.78 18.98
CA CYS A 225 -10.79 -7.55 18.02
C CYS A 225 -10.78 -8.60 16.90
N LYS A 226 -11.96 -9.20 16.63
CA LYS A 226 -12.19 -10.16 15.54
C LYS A 226 -13.26 -9.69 14.54
N SER A 227 -14.03 -8.68 14.90
CA SER A 227 -15.16 -8.16 14.12
C SER A 227 -15.17 -6.63 14.06
N ASN A 228 -15.98 -6.05 13.15
CA ASN A 228 -16.19 -4.60 13.10
C ASN A 228 -16.86 -4.06 14.38
N ILE A 229 -17.69 -4.86 15.05
CA ILE A 229 -18.33 -4.49 16.32
C ILE A 229 -17.26 -4.33 17.42
N ASP A 230 -16.27 -5.22 17.46
CA ASP A 230 -15.17 -5.08 18.42
C ASP A 230 -14.37 -3.79 18.16
N LEU A 231 -14.19 -3.41 16.89
CA LEU A 231 -13.50 -2.18 16.51
C LEU A 231 -14.32 -0.93 16.88
N GLU A 232 -15.65 -0.96 16.76
CA GLU A 232 -16.54 0.08 17.27
C GLU A 232 -16.43 0.25 18.79
N ASN A 233 -16.31 -0.87 19.52
CA ASN A 233 -16.07 -0.85 20.97
C ASN A 233 -14.72 -0.22 21.32
N ILE A 234 -13.65 -0.49 20.54
CA ILE A 234 -12.36 0.19 20.69
C ILE A 234 -12.48 1.69 20.47
N VAL A 235 -13.17 2.11 19.40
CA VAL A 235 -13.38 3.53 19.11
C VAL A 235 -14.04 4.23 20.30
N THR A 236 -15.08 3.62 20.85
CA THR A 236 -15.83 4.15 21.98
C THR A 236 -14.98 4.21 23.24
N LYS A 237 -14.34 3.09 23.62
CA LYS A 237 -13.52 2.96 24.84
C LYS A 237 -12.37 3.97 24.91
N TYR A 238 -11.73 4.27 23.78
CA TYR A 238 -10.53 5.12 23.75
C TYR A 238 -10.79 6.53 23.22
N SER A 239 -12.04 6.94 23.05
CA SER A 239 -12.42 8.25 22.49
C SER A 239 -11.94 9.45 23.31
N ASP A 240 -11.91 9.33 24.64
CA ASP A 240 -11.38 10.38 25.53
C ASP A 240 -9.85 10.51 25.48
N LYS A 241 -9.16 9.41 25.11
CA LYS A 241 -7.70 9.34 25.08
C LYS A 241 -7.13 9.72 23.71
N TYR A 242 -7.78 9.26 22.65
CA TYR A 242 -7.37 9.49 21.28
C TYR A 242 -8.46 10.22 20.51
N ASN A 243 -8.15 11.43 20.04
CA ASN A 243 -9.06 12.17 19.20
C ASN A 243 -8.94 11.72 17.74
N ALA A 244 -10.03 11.27 17.12
CA ALA A 244 -10.06 11.00 15.69
C ALA A 244 -10.23 12.31 14.90
N PHE A 245 -9.22 12.70 14.13
CA PHE A 245 -9.25 13.94 13.35
C PHE A 245 -9.21 13.67 11.83
N ASN A 246 -9.87 14.56 11.09
CA ASN A 246 -9.89 14.59 9.62
C ASN A 246 -9.19 15.83 9.05
N SER A 247 -8.75 16.76 9.88
CA SER A 247 -8.02 17.96 9.49
C SER A 247 -6.90 18.23 10.49
N THR A 248 -5.90 19.02 10.07
CA THR A 248 -4.85 19.48 10.98
C THR A 248 -5.49 20.19 12.18
N PRO A 249 -5.20 19.73 13.42
CA PRO A 249 -5.70 20.38 14.62
C PRO A 249 -5.34 21.86 14.63
N LEU A 250 -6.33 22.70 14.92
CA LEU A 250 -6.14 24.14 14.97
C LEU A 250 -5.61 24.55 16.34
N PRO A 251 -4.77 25.60 16.41
CA PRO A 251 -4.30 26.12 17.69
C PRO A 251 -5.48 26.61 18.53
N ILE A 252 -5.38 26.41 19.84
CA ILE A 252 -6.32 27.00 20.79
C ILE A 252 -6.00 28.48 20.89
N VAL A 253 -7.02 29.31 20.67
CA VAL A 253 -6.90 30.77 20.67
C VAL A 253 -7.95 31.32 21.62
N ASP A 254 -7.59 32.39 22.34
CA ASP A 254 -8.51 33.10 23.23
C ASP A 254 -9.81 33.48 22.51
N ALA A 255 -10.94 33.34 23.20
CA ALA A 255 -12.26 33.69 22.69
C ALA A 255 -12.43 35.19 22.41
N ASP A 256 -11.49 36.06 22.81
CA ASP A 256 -11.46 37.49 22.50
C ASP A 256 -10.77 37.82 21.17
N ILE A 257 -10.13 36.82 20.55
CA ILE A 257 -9.55 36.93 19.21
C ILE A 257 -10.52 36.32 18.21
N ALA A 258 -10.96 37.11 17.24
CA ALA A 258 -12.01 36.74 16.29
C ALA A 258 -11.56 35.74 15.21
N TYR A 259 -10.29 35.35 15.20
CA TYR A 259 -9.70 34.54 14.15
C TYR A 259 -8.68 33.53 14.69
N ILE A 260 -8.47 32.46 13.93
CA ILE A 260 -7.47 31.44 14.20
C ILE A 260 -6.55 31.38 12.98
N ARG A 261 -5.24 31.56 13.21
CA ARG A 261 -4.23 31.41 12.15
C ARG A 261 -4.13 29.94 11.76
N ILE A 262 -4.17 29.69 10.46
CA ILE A 262 -4.08 28.32 9.93
C ILE A 262 -2.60 27.91 9.95
N PRO A 263 -2.25 26.75 10.56
CA PRO A 263 -0.89 26.22 10.53
C PRO A 263 -0.37 26.00 9.11
N GLU A 264 0.94 26.08 8.89
CA GLU A 264 1.53 25.87 7.56
C GLU A 264 1.30 24.45 7.01
N ASN A 265 1.23 23.47 7.91
CA ASN A 265 0.92 22.07 7.61
C ASN A 265 -0.60 21.79 7.58
N TYR A 266 -1.45 22.81 7.49
CA TYR A 266 -2.88 22.60 7.43
C TYR A 266 -3.31 21.87 6.16
N THR A 267 -4.00 20.75 6.36
CA THR A 267 -4.64 19.97 5.31
C THR A 267 -5.87 19.27 5.88
N GLU A 268 -6.72 18.76 5.00
CA GLU A 268 -7.94 18.04 5.35
C GLU A 268 -8.06 16.74 4.54
N ILE A 269 -8.57 15.68 5.15
CA ILE A 269 -8.95 14.45 4.45
C ILE A 269 -10.28 14.71 3.74
N LYS A 270 -10.25 14.75 2.40
CA LYS A 270 -11.44 14.96 1.58
C LYS A 270 -12.37 13.75 1.66
N ARG A 271 -13.65 14.01 1.94
CA ARG A 271 -14.71 12.99 2.03
C ARG A 271 -15.83 13.33 1.03
N TYR A 272 -16.42 12.30 0.44
CA TYR A 272 -17.65 12.44 -0.34
C TYR A 272 -18.85 12.18 0.57
N TRP A 273 -19.87 13.02 0.46
CA TRP A 273 -21.08 12.95 1.26
C TRP A 273 -22.29 12.74 0.35
N VAL A 274 -23.26 11.97 0.82
CA VAL A 274 -24.56 11.77 0.17
C VAL A 274 -25.68 12.11 1.14
N ASN A 275 -26.79 12.58 0.59
CA ASN A 275 -28.02 12.81 1.33
C ASN A 275 -28.87 11.55 1.17
N GLU A 276 -29.06 10.83 2.27
CA GLU A 276 -29.90 9.63 2.33
C GLU A 276 -31.26 10.03 2.90
N ARG A 277 -32.34 9.67 2.22
CA ARG A 277 -33.72 9.90 2.68
C ARG A 277 -34.05 8.82 3.72
N VAL A 278 -34.43 9.23 4.91
CA VAL A 278 -34.84 8.35 6.01
C VAL A 278 -36.22 8.74 6.45
N GLU A 279 -37.09 7.74 6.59
CA GLU A 279 -38.42 7.91 7.15
C GLU A 279 -38.34 7.65 8.66
N LEU A 280 -38.79 8.61 9.45
CA LEU A 280 -38.92 8.46 10.90
C LEU A 280 -40.15 7.62 11.23
N ASP A 281 -40.18 7.01 12.41
CA ASP A 281 -41.34 6.25 12.92
C ASP A 281 -42.64 7.07 12.92
N SER A 282 -42.54 8.41 12.89
CA SER A 282 -43.66 9.33 12.77
C SER A 282 -44.18 9.52 11.33
N GLY A 283 -43.68 8.78 10.33
CA GLY A 283 -43.97 8.96 8.89
C GLY A 283 -43.36 10.24 8.29
N LYS A 284 -42.48 10.93 9.03
CA LYS A 284 -41.84 12.17 8.58
C LYS A 284 -40.52 11.84 7.89
N GLU A 285 -40.34 12.37 6.70
CA GLU A 285 -39.11 12.19 5.94
C GLU A 285 -38.06 13.23 6.33
N VAL A 286 -36.85 12.76 6.58
CA VAL A 286 -35.67 13.57 6.87
C VAL A 286 -34.51 13.11 5.99
N TYR A 287 -33.63 14.04 5.65
CA TYR A 287 -32.41 13.74 4.92
C TYR A 287 -31.25 13.69 5.90
N ILE A 288 -30.55 12.56 5.96
CA ILE A 288 -29.31 12.41 6.73
C ILE A 288 -28.12 12.57 5.81
N HIS A 289 -27.13 13.35 6.25
CA HIS A 289 -25.85 13.48 5.56
C HIS A 289 -24.93 12.36 5.99
N LYS A 290 -24.59 11.45 5.08
CA LYS A 290 -23.71 10.31 5.36
C LYS A 290 -22.50 10.31 4.45
N ALA A 291 -21.34 10.00 5.02
CA ALA A 291 -20.13 9.86 4.23
C ALA A 291 -20.22 8.60 3.36
N VAL A 292 -19.86 8.72 2.09
CA VAL A 292 -19.79 7.59 1.16
C VAL A 292 -18.66 6.68 1.60
N ARG A 293 -19.01 5.44 1.99
CA ARG A 293 -18.02 4.44 2.37
C ARG A 293 -17.22 3.98 1.15
N ILE A 294 -15.90 3.86 1.34
CA ILE A 294 -14.97 3.44 0.28
C ILE A 294 -15.22 1.95 -0.05
N LYS A 295 -15.55 1.68 -1.32
CA LYS A 295 -15.80 0.33 -1.86
C LYS A 295 -14.48 -0.45 -2.10
N LYS A 296 -14.62 -1.75 -2.39
CA LYS A 296 -13.52 -2.71 -2.56
C LYS A 296 -12.45 -2.27 -3.56
N GLY A 297 -11.20 -2.69 -3.33
CA GLY A 297 -10.08 -2.53 -4.27
C GLY A 297 -9.16 -1.31 -4.05
N LYS A 298 -9.57 -0.30 -3.27
CA LYS A 298 -8.71 0.88 -2.94
C LYS A 298 -8.53 1.14 -1.44
N ARG A 299 -9.09 0.30 -0.57
CA ARG A 299 -9.21 0.54 0.89
C ARG A 299 -7.85 0.68 1.57
N SER A 300 -6.97 -0.32 1.44
CA SER A 300 -5.63 -0.30 2.05
C SER A 300 -4.78 0.88 1.58
N ARG A 301 -4.86 1.20 0.28
CA ARG A 301 -4.14 2.35 -0.30
C ARG A 301 -4.63 3.67 0.29
N ILE A 302 -5.95 3.83 0.44
CA ILE A 302 -6.54 5.05 1.00
C ILE A 302 -6.22 5.16 2.50
N LEU A 303 -6.36 4.08 3.27
CA LEU A 303 -5.93 4.05 4.67
C LEU A 303 -4.47 4.44 4.83
N PHE A 304 -3.56 3.88 4.01
CA PHE A 304 -2.16 4.24 4.04
C PHE A 304 -1.92 5.72 3.71
N TYR A 305 -2.58 6.24 2.67
CA TYR A 305 -2.47 7.65 2.31
C TYR A 305 -2.99 8.57 3.42
N ASN A 306 -4.12 8.21 4.04
CA ASN A 306 -4.71 8.99 5.13
C ASN A 306 -3.89 8.88 6.42
N ALA A 307 -3.21 7.75 6.66
CA ALA A 307 -2.24 7.62 7.74
C ALA A 307 -1.07 8.60 7.55
N MET A 308 -0.50 8.65 6.33
CA MET A 308 0.57 9.59 5.99
C MET A 308 0.11 11.05 6.10
N LEU A 309 -1.13 11.37 5.70
CA LEU A 309 -1.71 12.70 5.91
C LEU A 309 -1.81 13.05 7.39
N ARG A 310 -2.24 12.12 8.25
CA ARG A 310 -2.33 12.39 9.70
C ARG A 310 -0.97 12.62 10.34
N LYS A 311 0.08 11.95 9.88
CA LYS A 311 1.46 12.28 10.27
C LYS A 311 1.89 13.66 9.78
N TYR A 312 1.46 14.08 8.60
CA TYR A 312 1.72 15.45 8.14
C TYR A 312 0.98 16.50 8.98
N MET A 313 -0.26 16.20 9.36
CA MET A 313 -1.10 17.04 10.24
C MET A 313 -0.53 17.14 11.66
N VAL A 314 -0.05 16.02 12.21
CA VAL A 314 0.53 15.90 13.56
C VAL A 314 1.83 15.10 13.46
N PRO A 315 2.99 15.76 13.25
CA PRO A 315 4.28 15.10 13.05
C PRO A 315 4.70 14.15 14.17
N ASP A 316 4.38 14.52 15.41
CA ASP A 316 4.72 13.78 16.63
C ASP A 316 3.61 12.83 17.10
N ILE A 317 2.64 12.50 16.22
CA ILE A 317 1.58 11.53 16.55
C ILE A 317 2.21 10.20 16.99
N SER A 318 1.67 9.55 18.03
CA SER A 318 2.10 8.20 18.42
C SER A 318 1.57 7.16 17.44
N ILE A 319 2.21 5.98 17.37
CA ILE A 319 1.70 4.89 16.52
C ILE A 319 0.33 4.41 17.00
N GLU A 320 0.08 4.42 18.29
CA GLU A 320 -1.20 4.02 18.90
C GLU A 320 -2.32 5.00 18.52
N HIS A 321 -2.05 6.31 18.58
CA HIS A 321 -3.02 7.32 18.16
C HIS A 321 -3.27 7.28 16.65
N LEU A 322 -2.22 7.05 15.85
CA LEU A 322 -2.36 6.85 14.41
C LEU A 322 -3.21 5.61 14.10
N LEU A 323 -2.97 4.50 14.81
CA LEU A 323 -3.73 3.27 14.67
C LEU A 323 -5.20 3.49 15.07
N TYR A 324 -5.46 4.16 16.19
CA TYR A 324 -6.82 4.55 16.61
C TYR A 324 -7.54 5.34 15.51
N CYS A 325 -6.87 6.33 14.92
CA CYS A 325 -7.45 7.11 13.81
C CYS A 325 -7.81 6.23 12.60
N LEU A 326 -7.02 5.19 12.32
CA LEU A 326 -7.30 4.24 11.24
C LEU A 326 -8.41 3.25 11.60
N VAL A 327 -8.55 2.85 12.86
CA VAL A 327 -9.69 2.07 13.35
C VAL A 327 -10.97 2.88 13.19
N TYR A 328 -10.99 4.13 13.66
CA TYR A 328 -12.11 5.05 13.46
C TYR A 328 -12.47 5.19 11.97
N GLU A 329 -11.44 5.29 11.13
CA GLU A 329 -11.64 5.42 9.70
C GLU A 329 -12.23 4.16 9.05
N LEU A 330 -11.76 2.99 9.48
CA LEU A 330 -12.26 1.71 9.01
C LEU A 330 -13.75 1.54 9.37
N VAL A 331 -14.14 1.91 10.59
CA VAL A 331 -15.51 1.82 11.10
C VAL A 331 -16.48 2.73 10.34
N TYR A 332 -16.14 4.01 10.18
CA TYR A 332 -17.10 4.99 9.67
C TYR A 332 -17.03 5.23 8.16
N TYR A 333 -15.84 5.16 7.57
CA TYR A 333 -15.61 5.63 6.19
C TYR A 333 -15.23 4.52 5.20
N ILE A 334 -15.05 3.28 5.65
CA ILE A 334 -14.70 2.16 4.78
C ILE A 334 -15.76 1.07 4.88
N TRP A 335 -16.13 0.52 3.74
CA TRP A 335 -16.99 -0.66 3.72
C TRP A 335 -16.10 -1.89 3.90
N ASN A 336 -16.13 -2.54 5.06
CA ASN A 336 -15.26 -3.67 5.42
C ASN A 336 -16.06 -4.90 5.88
N HIS A 337 -17.19 -5.19 5.25
CA HIS A 337 -18.03 -6.36 5.62
C HIS A 337 -17.41 -7.70 5.19
N ASP A 338 -16.52 -7.67 4.19
CA ASP A 338 -15.75 -8.83 3.72
C ASP A 338 -14.50 -9.12 4.57
N ASN A 339 -14.26 -8.33 5.63
CA ASN A 339 -13.12 -8.46 6.54
C ASN A 339 -11.75 -8.49 5.81
N GLU A 340 -11.66 -7.84 4.64
CA GLU A 340 -10.42 -7.70 3.88
C GLU A 340 -9.35 -6.97 4.70
N ILE A 341 -9.77 -5.93 5.44
CA ILE A 341 -8.93 -5.18 6.36
C ILE A 341 -9.18 -5.71 7.78
N ASN A 342 -8.47 -6.78 8.15
CA ASN A 342 -8.43 -7.27 9.53
C ASN A 342 -7.41 -6.48 10.38
N THR A 343 -7.33 -6.77 11.69
CA THR A 343 -6.42 -6.10 12.63
C THR A 343 -4.95 -6.19 12.23
N ASN A 344 -4.49 -7.33 11.67
CA ASN A 344 -3.13 -7.46 11.15
C ASN A 344 -2.87 -6.52 9.98
N VAL A 345 -3.79 -6.46 9.01
CA VAL A 345 -3.66 -5.57 7.84
C VAL A 345 -3.68 -4.11 8.29
N LEU A 346 -4.59 -3.74 9.19
CA LEU A 346 -4.70 -2.37 9.69
C LEU A 346 -3.45 -1.94 10.46
N TYR A 347 -2.93 -2.80 11.33
CA TYR A 347 -1.66 -2.58 12.02
C TYR A 347 -0.50 -2.43 11.04
N LYS A 348 -0.37 -3.32 10.04
CA LYS A 348 0.67 -3.21 9.01
C LYS A 348 0.59 -1.88 8.26
N ILE A 349 -0.61 -1.38 7.95
CA ILE A 349 -0.79 -0.07 7.31
C ILE A 349 -0.30 1.05 8.22
N ALA A 350 -0.74 1.06 9.50
CA ALA A 350 -0.33 2.05 10.48
C ALA A 350 1.20 2.05 10.66
N TYR A 351 1.78 0.88 10.89
CA TYR A 351 3.20 0.67 11.07
C TYR A 351 4.00 1.16 9.87
N ASN A 352 3.62 0.74 8.66
CA ASN A 352 4.32 1.14 7.44
C ASN A 352 4.25 2.65 7.22
N ALA A 353 3.11 3.29 7.50
CA ALA A 353 3.02 4.76 7.42
C ALA A 353 3.88 5.43 8.51
N TYR A 354 3.94 4.84 9.69
CA TYR A 354 4.72 5.35 10.82
C TYR A 354 6.23 5.35 10.55
N VAL A 355 6.79 4.22 10.13
CA VAL A 355 8.24 4.08 9.96
C VAL A 355 8.76 4.56 8.61
N ASN A 356 7.90 4.68 7.59
CA ASN A 356 8.32 5.09 6.26
C ASN A 356 8.52 6.61 6.18
N VAL A 357 9.72 7.05 6.56
CA VAL A 357 10.15 8.46 6.50
C VAL A 357 10.53 8.94 5.10
N LYS A 358 10.74 8.01 4.15
CA LYS A 358 11.18 8.35 2.78
C LYS A 358 10.03 8.67 1.83
N TYR A 359 8.83 8.16 2.10
CA TYR A 359 7.68 8.35 1.24
C TYR A 359 7.09 9.76 1.41
N LYS A 360 7.21 10.60 0.37
CA LYS A 360 6.64 11.95 0.35
C LYS A 360 5.24 11.92 -0.24
N ILE A 361 4.26 12.36 0.53
CA ILE A 361 2.90 12.59 0.01
C ILE A 361 2.78 13.95 -0.67
N LYS A 362 1.95 14.02 -1.72
CA LYS A 362 1.60 15.29 -2.35
C LYS A 362 0.44 15.92 -1.58
N VAL A 363 0.73 16.89 -0.72
CA VAL A 363 -0.29 17.63 0.03
C VAL A 363 -0.69 18.88 -0.74
N GLU A 364 -1.99 19.08 -0.89
CA GLU A 364 -2.53 20.33 -1.42
C GLU A 364 -2.59 21.36 -0.29
N LYS A 365 -1.83 22.45 -0.42
CA LYS A 365 -1.83 23.52 0.59
C LYS A 365 -3.16 24.26 0.56
N ASP A 366 -3.72 24.50 1.74
CA ASP A 366 -4.85 25.40 1.88
C ASP A 366 -4.42 26.84 1.54
N LYS A 367 -5.27 27.55 0.79
CA LYS A 367 -5.02 28.94 0.40
C LYS A 367 -5.42 29.93 1.50
N ARG A 368 -6.27 29.50 2.44
CA ARG A 368 -6.73 30.32 3.56
C ARG A 368 -5.56 30.54 4.52
N LYS A 369 -5.40 31.78 4.99
CA LYS A 369 -4.40 32.14 6.02
C LYS A 369 -4.97 32.06 7.45
N TYR A 370 -6.28 32.19 7.58
CA TYR A 370 -6.99 32.17 8.85
C TYR A 370 -8.43 31.70 8.65
N ILE A 371 -9.05 31.25 9.73
CA ILE A 371 -10.50 31.05 9.84
C ILE A 371 -11.09 31.92 10.95
N VAL A 372 -12.41 32.05 10.98
CA VAL A 372 -13.11 32.70 12.09
C VAL A 372 -13.04 31.81 13.32
N ASN A 373 -12.73 32.39 14.48
CA ASN A 373 -12.73 31.69 15.77
C ASN A 373 -14.18 31.41 16.22
N PRO A 374 -14.62 30.14 16.31
CA PRO A 374 -15.95 29.83 16.80
C PRO A 374 -16.17 30.27 18.26
N GLY A 375 -15.12 30.25 19.10
CA GLY A 375 -15.18 30.70 20.50
C GLY A 375 -15.58 32.17 20.62
N TYR A 376 -15.07 33.03 19.72
CA TYR A 376 -15.46 34.43 19.62
C TYR A 376 -16.93 34.59 19.26
N CYS A 377 -17.40 33.86 18.25
CA CYS A 377 -18.81 33.88 17.86
C CYS A 377 -19.73 33.49 19.02
N SER A 378 -19.34 32.46 19.80
CA SER A 378 -20.10 32.00 20.97
C SER A 378 -20.07 33.02 22.11
N LYS A 379 -18.90 33.54 22.48
CA LYS A 379 -18.73 34.52 23.58
C LYS A 379 -19.50 35.82 23.32
N TYR A 380 -19.41 36.34 22.09
CA TYR A 380 -20.01 37.63 21.72
C TYR A 380 -21.36 37.51 21.00
N LYS A 381 -21.88 36.29 20.81
CA LYS A 381 -23.16 36.02 20.12
C LYS A 381 -23.26 36.68 18.74
N VAL A 382 -22.15 36.71 17.99
CA VAL A 382 -22.10 37.31 16.64
C VAL A 382 -22.10 36.23 15.55
N SER A 383 -22.62 36.59 14.37
CA SER A 383 -22.58 35.68 13.22
C SER A 383 -21.15 35.52 12.66
N LYS A 384 -20.88 34.40 12.00
CA LYS A 384 -19.58 34.14 11.36
C LYS A 384 -19.16 35.24 10.37
N ASN A 385 -20.11 35.84 9.66
CA ASN A 385 -19.83 36.91 8.70
C ASN A 385 -19.41 38.21 9.40
N VAL A 386 -20.03 38.54 10.53
CA VAL A 386 -19.65 39.71 11.35
C VAL A 386 -18.26 39.46 11.94
N ALA A 387 -18.05 38.30 12.56
CA ALA A 387 -16.75 37.93 13.12
C ALA A 387 -15.63 37.92 12.07
N LYS A 388 -15.92 37.54 10.80
CA LYS A 388 -14.96 37.62 9.69
C LYS A 388 -14.48 39.04 9.42
N ASN A 389 -15.36 40.04 9.52
CA ASN A 389 -14.98 41.44 9.33
C ASN A 389 -14.17 41.96 10.53
N ILE A 390 -14.54 41.54 11.75
CA ILE A 390 -13.76 41.85 12.96
C ILE A 390 -12.36 41.24 12.87
N ALA A 391 -12.25 39.98 12.46
CA ALA A 391 -10.99 39.28 12.21
C ALA A 391 -10.09 40.04 11.24
N ARG A 392 -10.64 40.49 10.09
CA ARG A 392 -9.88 41.31 9.12
C ARG A 392 -9.33 42.58 9.74
N LYS A 393 -10.12 43.25 10.59
CA LYS A 393 -9.70 44.45 11.30
C LYS A 393 -8.60 44.14 12.31
N GLN A 394 -8.77 43.11 13.15
CA GLN A 394 -7.77 42.69 14.14
C GLN A 394 -6.43 42.35 13.47
N ILE A 395 -6.44 41.54 12.40
CA ILE A 395 -5.25 41.18 11.63
C ILE A 395 -4.58 42.42 11.02
N MET A 396 -5.35 43.37 10.49
CA MET A 396 -4.80 44.62 9.96
C MET A 396 -4.10 45.43 11.06
N TYR A 397 -4.72 45.51 12.24
CA TYR A 397 -4.20 46.29 13.35
C TYR A 397 -2.93 45.69 13.94
N GLU A 398 -2.84 44.37 14.01
CA GLU A 398 -1.63 43.67 14.40
C GLU A 398 -0.47 43.97 13.44
N LYS A 399 -0.71 43.92 12.12
CA LYS A 399 0.31 44.30 11.13
C LYS A 399 0.74 45.77 11.21
N ILE A 400 -0.19 46.66 11.55
CA ILE A 400 0.16 48.07 11.79
C ILE A 400 1.04 48.14 13.04
N ALA A 401 0.64 47.51 14.15
CA ALA A 401 1.38 47.54 15.41
C ALA A 401 2.80 47.00 15.30
N GLU A 402 3.04 45.98 14.47
CA GLU A 402 4.38 45.43 14.23
C GLU A 402 5.36 46.42 13.56
N ILE A 403 4.85 47.41 12.83
CA ILE A 403 5.65 48.26 11.92
C ILE A 403 5.58 49.74 12.29
N TYR A 404 4.54 50.16 13.02
CA TYR A 404 4.28 51.56 13.31
C TYR A 404 5.33 52.16 14.26
N ASP A 405 5.95 53.26 13.85
CA ASP A 405 6.95 53.99 14.64
C ASP A 405 6.32 55.25 15.26
N PHE A 406 6.31 55.32 16.58
CA PHE A 406 5.75 56.46 17.32
C PHE A 406 6.59 57.74 17.21
N ASN A 407 7.82 57.66 16.71
CA ASN A 407 8.68 58.82 16.45
C ASN A 407 8.41 59.46 15.08
N LEU A 408 7.68 58.78 14.19
CA LEU A 408 7.33 59.28 12.87
C LEU A 408 5.92 59.90 12.86
N SER A 409 5.71 60.87 11.99
CA SER A 409 4.37 61.41 11.75
C SER A 409 3.44 60.34 11.15
N VAL A 410 2.13 60.57 11.25
CA VAL A 410 1.11 59.68 10.65
C VAL A 410 1.32 59.52 9.13
N ASN A 411 1.76 60.56 8.43
CA ASN A 411 2.01 60.50 6.98
C ASN A 411 3.21 59.62 6.66
N GLU A 412 4.30 59.75 7.42
CA GLU A 412 5.52 58.96 7.23
C GLU A 412 5.26 57.47 7.51
N ASN A 413 4.53 57.17 8.59
CA ASN A 413 4.08 55.81 8.89
C ASN A 413 3.21 55.21 7.76
N ILE A 414 2.30 55.99 7.18
CA ILE A 414 1.46 55.53 6.06
C ILE A 414 2.33 55.21 4.84
N ALA A 415 3.27 56.08 4.49
CA ALA A 415 4.18 55.85 3.37
C ALA A 415 5.02 54.57 3.58
N TYR A 416 5.52 54.37 4.80
CA TYR A 416 6.29 53.16 5.13
C TYR A 416 5.44 51.89 5.09
N LEU A 417 4.23 51.91 5.66
CA LEU A 417 3.28 50.79 5.58
C LEU A 417 2.94 50.43 4.13
N HIS A 418 2.75 51.42 3.26
CA HIS A 418 2.52 51.19 1.83
C HIS A 418 3.74 50.53 1.15
N SER A 419 4.97 50.93 1.51
CA SER A 419 6.20 50.30 1.02
C SER A 419 6.33 48.83 1.44
N CYS A 420 5.75 48.46 2.59
CA CYS A 420 5.64 47.09 3.08
C CYS A 420 4.42 46.33 2.51
N GLY A 421 3.67 46.92 1.57
CA GLY A 421 2.49 46.31 0.94
C GLY A 421 1.20 46.38 1.76
N ILE A 422 1.13 47.24 2.78
CA ILE A 422 -0.05 47.43 3.64
C ILE A 422 -0.76 48.72 3.23
N SER A 423 -1.82 48.60 2.44
CA SER A 423 -2.62 49.75 2.01
C SER A 423 -3.61 50.19 3.11
N VAL A 424 -3.34 51.34 3.73
CA VAL A 424 -4.19 51.96 4.77
C VAL A 424 -4.32 53.47 4.56
N CYS A 425 -5.41 54.05 5.05
CA CYS A 425 -5.65 55.49 5.03
C CYS A 425 -5.54 56.10 6.45
N LYS A 426 -5.43 57.42 6.54
CA LYS A 426 -5.33 58.17 7.80
C LYS A 426 -6.39 57.79 8.83
N SER A 427 -7.65 57.65 8.40
CA SER A 427 -8.76 57.32 9.29
C SER A 427 -8.61 55.93 9.93
N THR A 428 -8.01 54.97 9.22
CA THR A 428 -7.69 53.64 9.78
C THR A 428 -6.58 53.75 10.83
N ILE A 429 -5.53 54.53 10.58
CA ILE A 429 -4.45 54.76 11.56
C ILE A 429 -4.97 55.45 12.83
N TYR A 430 -5.78 56.50 12.69
CA TYR A 430 -6.36 57.15 13.87
C TYR A 430 -7.28 56.22 14.67
N LYS A 431 -8.08 55.37 14.00
CA LYS A 431 -8.88 54.35 14.67
C LYS A 431 -8.04 53.27 15.33
N PHE A 432 -6.88 52.93 14.75
CA PHE A 432 -5.91 52.02 15.35
C PHE A 432 -5.31 52.64 16.62
N LEU A 433 -4.74 53.84 16.52
CA LEU A 433 -4.15 54.56 17.65
C LEU A 433 -5.15 54.72 18.79
N LYS A 434 -6.38 55.16 18.50
CA LYS A 434 -7.43 55.29 19.52
C LYS A 434 -7.64 53.96 20.26
N GLN A 435 -7.66 52.83 19.57
CA GLN A 435 -7.87 51.53 20.20
C GLN A 435 -6.63 51.06 20.98
N PHE A 436 -5.42 51.37 20.49
CA PHE A 436 -4.15 51.04 21.12
C PHE A 436 -3.94 51.85 22.42
N SER A 437 -4.30 53.13 22.43
CA SER A 437 -4.18 54.03 23.59
C SER A 437 -5.11 53.69 24.76
N PHE A 438 -6.17 52.89 24.56
CA PHE A 438 -7.02 52.38 25.65
C PHE A 438 -6.57 51.01 26.17
N SER A 439 -5.50 50.44 25.59
CA SER A 439 -4.99 49.10 25.90
C SER A 439 -3.60 49.12 26.58
N ALA A 440 -2.95 50.28 26.62
CA ALA A 440 -1.71 50.57 27.35
C ALA A 440 -2.06 51.43 28.56
#